data_AF-A0A6N9VCF9-F1
#
_entry.id   AF-A0A6N9VCF9-F1
#
_cell.length_a   1.000
_cell.length_b   1.000
_cell.length_c   1.000
_cell.angle_alpha   90.00
_cell.angle_beta   90.00
_cell.angle_gamma   90.00
#
_symmetry.space_group_name_H-M   'P 1'
#
loop_
_entity.id
_entity.type
_entity.pdbx_description
1 polymer ?
#
loop_
_entity_poly.entity_id
_entity_poly.type
_entity_poly.pdbx_seq_one_letter_code
_entity_poly.pdbx_strand_id
1 'polypeptide(L)'
;ERALASLAAELHRREEILFHTGTKDIEDYNDTRKLRPELEPMPRLVLVIDEFASLVAELPDFIAGLVDIARRGRSLGVHLILATQRPAGVVSADIRANTNLRIALRVTDASESLDVIEAP
;
A
#
# COMPACT_ATOMS: atom_id res chain seq x y z
N GLU A 1 -1.23 -15.79 -5.17
CA GLU A 1 0.11 -15.88 -5.80
C GLU A 1 0.30 -15.01 -7.05
N ARG A 2 -0.46 -15.20 -8.14
CA ARG A 2 -0.26 -14.42 -9.38
C ARG A 2 -0.29 -12.89 -9.19
N ALA A 3 -1.22 -12.37 -8.40
CA ALA A 3 -1.32 -10.92 -8.16
C ALA A 3 -0.08 -10.34 -7.44
N LEU A 4 0.45 -11.02 -6.42
CA LEU A 4 1.69 -10.59 -5.76
C LEU A 4 2.89 -10.66 -6.70
N ALA A 5 2.98 -11.70 -7.51
CA ALA A 5 4.04 -11.81 -8.52
C ALA A 5 3.98 -10.67 -9.54
N SER A 6 2.77 -10.32 -10.01
CA SER A 6 2.57 -9.18 -10.92
C SER A 6 2.92 -7.85 -10.25
N LEU A 7 2.58 -7.66 -8.98
CA LEU A 7 2.93 -6.45 -8.24
C LEU A 7 4.44 -6.34 -8.01
N ALA A 8 5.09 -7.45 -7.65
CA ALA A 8 6.54 -7.49 -7.50
C ALA A 8 7.26 -7.16 -8.81
N ALA A 9 6.78 -7.69 -9.95
CA ALA A 9 7.32 -7.36 -11.26
C ALA A 9 7.13 -5.87 -11.62
N GLU A 10 5.99 -5.28 -11.27
CA GLU A 10 5.76 -3.84 -11.47
C GLU A 10 6.67 -2.98 -10.58
N LEU A 11 6.92 -3.37 -9.32
CA LEU A 11 7.90 -2.68 -8.49
C LEU A 11 9.29 -2.73 -9.12
N HIS A 12 9.70 -3.91 -9.59
CA HIS A 12 11.00 -4.08 -10.24
C HIS A 12 11.15 -3.21 -11.49
N ARG A 13 10.11 -3.17 -12.34
CA ARG A 13 10.07 -2.28 -13.51
C ARG A 13 10.24 -0.81 -13.13
N ARG A 14 9.61 -0.37 -12.04
CA ARG A 14 9.75 1.02 -11.56
C ARG A 14 11.14 1.31 -11.02
N GLU A 15 11.73 0.36 -10.28
CA GLU A 15 13.11 0.46 -9.79
C GLU A 15 14.10 0.62 -10.95
N GLU A 16 13.97 -0.19 -12.01
CA GLU A 16 14.80 -0.08 -13.22
C GLU A 16 14.65 1.28 -13.90
N ILE A 17 13.42 1.80 -14.02
CA ILE A 17 13.18 3.13 -14.59
C ILE A 17 13.89 4.21 -13.76
N LEU A 18 13.69 4.21 -12.44
CA LEU A 18 14.32 5.19 -11.54
C LEU A 18 15.85 5.12 -11.62
N PHE A 19 16.40 3.90 -11.67
CA PHE A 19 17.84 3.68 -11.85
C PHE A 19 18.36 4.28 -13.16
N HIS A 20 17.69 4.01 -14.28
CA HIS A 20 18.11 4.52 -15.59
C HIS A 20 17.94 6.03 -15.74
N THR A 21 17.00 6.64 -15.02
CA THR A 21 16.84 8.10 -15.01
C THR A 21 17.66 8.82 -13.96
N GLY A 22 18.34 8.08 -13.06
CA GLY A 22 19.14 8.65 -11.99
C GLY A 22 18.31 9.35 -10.91
N THR A 23 17.05 8.95 -10.74
CA THR A 23 16.08 9.58 -9.84
C THR A 23 15.85 8.71 -8.62
N LYS A 24 15.67 9.31 -7.44
CA LYS A 24 15.61 8.56 -6.17
C LYS A 24 14.23 8.02 -5.81
N ASP A 25 13.17 8.66 -6.28
CA ASP A 25 11.77 8.32 -6.00
C ASP A 25 10.85 8.83 -7.13
N ILE A 26 9.56 8.50 -7.05
CA ILE A 26 8.56 8.89 -8.05
C ILE A 26 8.35 10.42 -8.09
N GLU A 27 8.51 11.12 -6.96
CA GLU A 27 8.44 12.58 -6.91
C GLU A 27 9.56 13.20 -7.75
N ASP A 28 10.81 12.78 -7.51
CA ASP A 28 12.00 13.20 -8.25
C ASP A 28 11.92 12.82 -9.73
N TYR A 29 11.38 11.64 -10.04
CA TYR A 29 11.10 11.23 -11.42
C TYR A 29 10.12 12.17 -12.12
N ASN A 30 9.00 12.50 -11.47
CA ASN A 30 7.99 13.38 -12.02
C ASN A 30 8.51 14.82 -12.21
N ASP A 31 9.37 15.30 -11.30
CA ASP A 31 10.02 16.59 -11.44
C ASP A 31 11.04 16.60 -12.59
N THR A 32 11.85 15.55 -12.72
CA THR A 32 12.80 15.37 -13.83
C THR A 32 12.06 15.33 -15.17
N ARG A 33 10.93 14.64 -15.25
CA ARG A 33 10.10 14.57 -16.46
C ARG A 33 9.58 15.93 -16.92
N LYS A 34 9.35 16.90 -16.02
CA LYS A 34 8.96 18.27 -16.42
C LYS A 34 10.04 18.94 -17.28
N LEU A 35 11.30 18.56 -17.10
CA LEU A 35 12.45 19.05 -17.87
C LEU A 35 12.81 18.11 -19.04
N ARG A 36 12.37 16.86 -18.98
CA ARG A 36 12.66 15.78 -19.93
C ARG A 36 11.37 15.13 -20.45
N PRO A 37 10.67 15.78 -21.41
CA PRO A 37 9.35 15.34 -21.88
C PRO A 37 9.38 14.01 -22.67
N GLU A 38 10.56 13.53 -23.05
CA GLU A 38 10.77 12.21 -23.66
C GLU A 38 10.63 11.05 -22.67
N LEU A 39 10.66 11.31 -21.36
CA LEU A 39 10.44 10.29 -20.34
C LEU A 39 8.95 9.93 -20.26
N GLU A 40 8.67 8.63 -20.35
CA GLU A 40 7.33 8.08 -20.19
C GLU A 40 6.74 8.42 -18.80
N PRO A 41 5.43 8.71 -18.69
CA PRO A 41 4.84 8.97 -17.38
C PRO A 41 4.82 7.70 -16.52
N MET A 42 5.20 7.85 -15.24
CA MET A 42 5.05 6.80 -14.23
C MET A 42 3.85 7.14 -13.32
N PRO A 43 2.65 6.59 -13.55
CA PRO A 43 1.49 6.88 -12.72
C PRO A 43 1.63 6.25 -11.33
N ARG A 44 1.07 6.91 -10.31
CA ARG A 44 0.91 6.30 -8.98
C ARG A 44 -0.07 5.13 -9.05
N LEU A 45 0.23 4.06 -8.31
CA LEU A 45 -0.63 2.89 -8.19
C LEU A 45 -1.33 2.92 -6.84
N VAL A 46 -2.66 2.84 -6.84
CA VAL A 46 -3.47 2.72 -5.62
C VAL A 46 -4.11 1.34 -5.61
N LEU A 47 -3.79 0.55 -4.60
CA LEU A 47 -4.35 -0.76 -4.34
C LEU A 47 -5.41 -0.61 -3.26
N VAL A 48 -6.66 -0.94 -3.59
CA VAL A 48 -7.77 -0.91 -2.63
C VAL A 48 -8.21 -2.33 -2.37
N ILE A 49 -8.13 -2.75 -1.12
CA ILE A 49 -8.68 -4.02 -0.67
C ILE A 49 -9.89 -3.72 0.18
N ASP A 50 -11.06 -4.01 -0.40
CA ASP A 50 -12.29 -4.07 0.35
C ASP A 50 -12.38 -5.40 1.11
N GLU A 51 -12.99 -5.35 2.28
CA GLU A 51 -13.09 -6.45 3.24
C GLU A 51 -11.79 -7.26 3.43
N PHE A 52 -10.70 -6.58 3.79
CA PHE A 52 -9.39 -7.24 3.94
C PHE A 52 -9.37 -8.29 5.08
N ALA A 53 -10.29 -8.22 6.04
CA ALA A 53 -10.46 -9.21 7.09
C ALA A 53 -10.69 -10.62 6.53
N SER A 54 -11.54 -10.74 5.50
CA SER A 54 -11.76 -12.02 4.82
C SER A 54 -10.47 -12.53 4.19
N LEU A 55 -9.68 -11.63 3.62
CA LEU A 55 -8.43 -11.98 2.97
C LEU A 55 -7.36 -12.41 3.99
N VAL A 56 -7.31 -11.80 5.17
CA VAL A 56 -6.46 -12.26 6.29
C VAL A 56 -6.82 -13.68 6.71
N ALA A 57 -8.11 -14.00 6.80
CA ALA A 57 -8.58 -15.31 7.22
C ALA A 57 -8.31 -16.41 6.17
N GLU A 58 -8.50 -16.10 4.89
CA GLU A 58 -8.37 -17.07 3.80
C GLU A 58 -6.93 -17.20 3.29
N LEU A 59 -6.16 -16.10 3.28
CA LEU A 59 -4.85 -15.99 2.63
C LEU A 59 -3.88 -15.14 3.46
N PRO A 60 -3.48 -15.58 4.68
CA PRO A 60 -2.63 -14.79 5.57
C PRO A 60 -1.27 -14.42 4.95
N ASP A 61 -0.63 -15.36 4.25
CA ASP A 61 0.66 -15.12 3.58
C ASP A 61 0.55 -14.06 2.47
N PHE A 62 -0.62 -13.95 1.85
CA PHE A 62 -0.86 -12.94 0.83
C PHE A 62 -0.84 -11.52 1.42
N ILE A 63 -1.49 -11.34 2.58
CA ILE A 63 -1.53 -10.04 3.28
C ILE A 63 -0.13 -9.61 3.71
N ALA A 64 0.65 -10.53 4.30
CA ALA A 64 2.03 -10.25 4.68
C ALA A 64 2.86 -9.80 3.47
N GLY A 65 2.75 -10.52 2.34
CA GLY A 65 3.42 -10.14 1.09
C GLY A 65 2.97 -8.78 0.56
N LEU A 66 1.67 -8.47 0.63
CA LEU A 66 1.14 -7.21 0.14
C LEU A 66 1.59 -6.01 0.98
N VAL A 67 1.57 -6.13 2.32
CA VAL A 67 2.06 -5.09 3.24
C VAL A 67 3.53 -4.81 2.98
N ASP A 68 4.35 -5.84 2.77
CA ASP A 68 5.77 -5.67 2.46
C ASP A 68 6.01 -5.04 1.07
N ILE A 69 5.21 -5.39 0.05
CA ILE A 69 5.23 -4.72 -1.26
C ILE A 69 4.85 -3.25 -1.11
N ALA A 70 3.80 -2.91 -0.35
CA ALA A 70 3.38 -1.53 -0.16
C ALA A 70 4.45 -0.71 0.59
N ARG A 71 5.09 -1.31 1.61
CA ARG A 71 6.19 -0.70 2.35
C ARG A 71 7.37 -0.34 1.43
N ARG A 72 7.79 -1.27 0.57
CA ARG A 72 8.87 -1.05 -0.41
C ARG A 72 8.44 -0.09 -1.54
N GLY A 73 7.18 -0.20 -1.96
CA GLY A 73 6.62 0.55 -3.07
C GLY A 73 6.34 2.03 -2.78
N ARG A 74 6.52 2.51 -1.54
CA ARG A 74 6.27 3.91 -1.17
C ARG A 74 7.06 4.90 -2.02
N SER A 75 8.37 4.70 -2.18
CA SER A 75 9.22 5.57 -3.04
C SER A 75 8.92 5.38 -4.53
N LEU A 76 8.27 4.28 -4.89
CA LEU A 76 7.87 3.94 -6.26
C LEU A 76 6.44 4.41 -6.58
N GLY A 77 5.77 5.11 -5.65
CA GLY A 77 4.42 5.63 -5.82
C GLY A 77 3.32 4.59 -5.75
N VAL A 78 3.53 3.52 -4.99
CA VAL A 78 2.53 2.51 -4.68
C VAL A 78 1.90 2.79 -3.32
N HIS A 79 0.57 2.83 -3.28
CA HIS A 79 -0.23 3.13 -2.11
C HIS A 79 -1.24 2.01 -1.86
N LEU A 80 -1.43 1.66 -0.59
CA LEU A 80 -2.36 0.62 -0.16
C LEU A 80 -3.46 1.23 0.71
N ILE A 81 -4.71 0.89 0.39
CA ILE A 81 -5.90 1.19 1.18
C ILE A 81 -6.51 -0.14 1.58
N LEU A 82 -6.61 -0.38 2.89
CA LEU A 82 -7.23 -1.55 3.47
C LEU A 82 -8.55 -1.11 4.13
N ALA A 83 -9.66 -1.71 3.70
CA ALA A 83 -10.98 -1.45 4.24
C ALA A 83 -11.59 -2.75 4.78
N THR A 84 -12.34 -2.67 5.88
CA THR A 84 -13.04 -3.81 6.47
C THR A 84 -14.25 -3.32 7.26
N GLN A 85 -15.27 -4.17 7.34
CA GLN A 85 -16.40 -3.96 8.24
C GLN A 85 -16.17 -4.59 9.61
N ARG A 86 -15.12 -5.41 9.77
CA ARG A 86 -14.83 -6.18 10.98
C ARG A 86 -13.39 -5.92 11.43
N PRO A 87 -13.07 -4.72 11.97
CA PRO A 87 -11.71 -4.37 12.33
C PRO A 87 -11.16 -5.20 13.50
N ALA A 88 -12.06 -5.82 14.29
CA ALA A 88 -11.74 -6.62 15.46
C ALA A 88 -10.74 -7.74 15.13
N GLY A 89 -9.53 -7.63 15.70
CA GLY A 89 -8.49 -8.67 15.60
C GLY A 89 -7.80 -8.80 14.24
N VAL A 90 -8.18 -8.05 13.22
CA VAL A 90 -7.57 -8.11 11.87
C VAL A 90 -6.52 -7.04 11.65
N VAL A 91 -6.60 -5.93 12.40
CA VAL A 91 -5.57 -4.90 12.41
C VAL A 91 -4.41 -5.41 13.28
N SER A 92 -3.43 -6.07 12.66
CA SER A 92 -2.23 -6.56 13.35
C SER A 92 -1.25 -5.42 13.68
N ALA A 93 -0.24 -5.69 14.52
CA ALA A 93 0.83 -4.73 14.79
C ALA A 93 1.60 -4.34 13.52
N ASP A 94 1.81 -5.30 12.61
CA ASP A 94 2.49 -5.04 11.34
C ASP A 94 1.68 -4.14 10.42
N ILE A 95 0.35 -4.34 10.35
CA ILE A 95 -0.54 -3.45 9.59
C ILE A 95 -0.46 -2.04 10.20
N ARG A 96 -0.61 -1.91 11.54
CA ARG A 96 -0.50 -0.60 12.22
C ARG A 96 0.81 0.11 11.91
N ALA A 97 1.93 -0.60 11.99
CA ALA A 97 3.26 -0.03 11.75
C ALA A 97 3.47 0.45 10.31
N ASN A 98 2.70 -0.07 9.35
CA ASN A 98 2.80 0.27 7.93
C ASN A 98 1.63 1.13 7.43
N THR A 99 0.66 1.46 8.27
CA THR A 99 -0.45 2.37 7.94
C THR A 99 -0.28 3.73 8.62
N ASN A 100 0.10 4.74 7.84
CA ASN A 100 0.29 6.12 8.36
C ASN A 100 -1.03 6.88 8.57
N LEU A 101 -2.11 6.44 7.92
CA LEU A 101 -3.44 7.03 8.01
C LEU A 101 -4.42 5.94 8.40
N ARG A 102 -5.21 6.22 9.44
CA ARG A 102 -6.25 5.33 9.97
C ARG A 102 -7.54 6.13 10.03
N ILE A 103 -8.61 5.59 9.43
CA ILE A 103 -9.92 6.23 9.36
C ILE A 103 -10.92 5.25 9.97
N ALA A 104 -11.51 5.63 11.10
CA ALA A 104 -12.67 4.95 11.64
C ALA A 104 -13.94 5.68 11.14
N LEU A 105 -14.81 4.94 10.46
CA LEU A 105 -16.17 5.40 10.17
C LEU A 105 -17.07 5.06 11.37
N ARG A 106 -18.39 5.18 11.21
CA ARG A 106 -19.32 4.77 12.27
C ARG A 106 -19.15 3.28 12.58
N VAL A 107 -18.74 2.99 13.81
CA VAL A 107 -18.60 1.66 14.39
C VAL A 107 -19.73 1.34 15.37
N THR A 108 -19.89 0.07 15.73
CA THR A 108 -20.97 -0.39 16.60
C THR A 108 -20.61 -0.26 18.07
N ASP A 109 -19.34 -0.44 18.40
CA ASP A 109 -18.82 -0.41 19.76
C ASP A 109 -17.47 0.33 19.87
N ALA A 110 -17.13 0.74 21.09
CA ALA A 110 -15.90 1.49 21.37
C ALA A 110 -14.63 0.63 21.17
N SER A 111 -14.71 -0.69 21.27
CA SER A 111 -13.57 -1.57 21.00
C SER A 111 -13.16 -1.54 19.53
N GLU A 112 -14.11 -1.51 18.60
CA GLU A 112 -13.83 -1.34 17.17
C GLU A 112 -13.11 -0.01 16.88
N SER A 113 -13.48 1.07 17.58
CA SER A 113 -12.79 2.36 17.44
C SER A 113 -11.37 2.31 18.00
N LEU A 114 -11.19 1.72 19.19
CA LEU A 114 -9.88 1.50 19.81
C LEU A 114 -8.95 0.69 18.91
N ASP A 115 -9.45 -0.36 18.26
CA ASP A 115 -8.65 -1.22 17.37
C ASP A 115 -8.11 -0.48 16.13
N VAL A 116 -8.86 0.51 15.63
CA VAL A 116 -8.50 1.27 14.42
C VAL A 116 -7.72 2.54 14.76
N ILE A 117 -8.23 3.39 15.65
CA ILE A 117 -7.68 4.73 15.92
C ILE A 117 -7.13 4.91 17.33
N GLU A 118 -7.10 3.86 18.16
CA GLU A 118 -6.57 3.89 19.54
C GLU A 118 -7.31 4.91 20.42
N ALA A 119 -8.57 5.21 20.10
CA ALA A 119 -9.45 6.12 20.81
C ALA A 119 -10.92 5.63 20.74
N PRO A 120 -11.73 5.82 21.79
CA PRO A 120 -13.14 5.42 21.82
C PRO A 120 -14.05 6.34 20.98
#